data_AF-A0A3Q9RNR8-F1
#
_entry.id   AF-A0A3Q9RNR8-F1
#
_cell.length_a   1.000
_cell.length_b   1.000
_cell.length_c   1.000
_cell.angle_alpha   90.00
_cell.angle_beta   90.00
_cell.angle_gamma   90.00
#
_symmetry.space_group_name_H-M   'P 1'
#
loop_
_entity.id
_entity.type
_entity.pdbx_description
1 polymer ?
#
loop_
_entity_poly.entity_id
_entity_poly.type
_entity_poly.pdbx_seq_one_letter_code
_entity_poly.pdbx_strand_id
1 'polypeptide(L)'
;MSKKKTHVEFTKEVYELVGDEYEVLSEYVKTHTKVKLRHTECEHEYEVTPASFLTGRRCPKCAGRIKRSTEDYKNILYELVKNEYELIGEYKNSSTHVTLKHVICNNTFDVLPSNFYKGKRCGYCYGNKKKTTEEFKQEVINLVGNEYEISSEYINTDTKINLKHNICGRDYYVKPYHFLQGSRCPFCNESKGEKKISQWLNDNEIKYKSQYKFEDCKNINELKFDFAIFDSEKRLICVIEYDGEQHFKPVDFAGKGEDWAMASFEKNKKRDEIKNTYCITNSIPLLRIPYWRFDDIEEILSQYLTKGVSDSEQTG
;
A
#
# COMPACT_ATOMS: atom_id res chain seq x y z
N MET A 1 -8.39 -44.05 -62.80
CA MET A 1 -8.38 -44.30 -61.33
C MET A 1 -6.94 -44.21 -60.85
N SER A 2 -6.65 -43.37 -59.85
CA SER A 2 -5.30 -43.26 -59.28
C SER A 2 -4.88 -44.60 -58.68
N LYS A 3 -3.69 -45.10 -59.04
CA LYS A 3 -3.15 -46.37 -58.53
C LYS A 3 -3.03 -46.27 -57.02
N LYS A 4 -3.74 -47.13 -56.28
CA LYS A 4 -3.64 -47.18 -54.82
C LYS A 4 -2.28 -47.75 -54.45
N LYS A 5 -1.54 -47.03 -53.61
CA LYS A 5 -0.28 -47.49 -53.01
C LYS A 5 -0.53 -48.76 -52.20
N THR A 6 0.36 -49.75 -52.33
CA THR A 6 0.36 -51.00 -51.56
C THR A 6 1.12 -50.83 -50.25
N HIS A 7 0.97 -51.78 -49.31
CA HIS A 7 1.73 -51.75 -48.05
C HIS A 7 3.25 -51.80 -48.29
N VAL A 8 3.71 -52.63 -49.23
CA VAL A 8 5.14 -52.71 -49.60
C VAL A 8 5.65 -51.39 -50.17
N GLU A 9 4.87 -50.74 -51.05
CA GLU A 9 5.23 -49.42 -51.60
C GLU A 9 5.29 -48.34 -50.50
N PHE A 10 4.41 -48.39 -49.49
CA PHE A 10 4.44 -47.46 -48.35
C PHE A 10 5.63 -47.69 -47.41
N THR A 11 5.92 -48.95 -47.03
CA THR A 11 7.07 -49.26 -46.18
C THR A 11 8.38 -48.89 -46.86
N LYS A 12 8.49 -49.10 -48.18
CA LYS A 12 9.64 -48.66 -48.96
C LYS A 12 9.81 -47.13 -48.95
N GLU A 13 8.72 -46.38 -49.11
CA GLU A 13 8.76 -44.92 -49.07
C GLU A 13 9.12 -44.37 -47.68
N VAL A 14 8.68 -45.02 -46.60
CA VAL A 14 9.12 -44.69 -45.24
C VAL A 14 10.63 -44.92 -45.12
N TYR A 15 11.14 -46.08 -45.54
CA TYR A 15 12.57 -46.38 -45.51
C TYR A 15 13.40 -45.42 -46.36
N GLU A 16 12.92 -45.04 -47.56
CA GLU A 16 13.60 -44.04 -48.40
C GLU A 16 13.64 -42.65 -47.75
N LEU A 17 12.65 -42.30 -46.91
CA LEU A 17 12.54 -41.00 -46.25
C LEU A 17 13.37 -40.88 -44.97
N VAL A 18 13.41 -41.94 -44.15
CA VAL A 18 13.98 -41.91 -42.78
C VAL A 18 14.91 -43.09 -42.46
N GLY A 19 15.19 -43.97 -43.41
CA GLY A 19 15.99 -45.18 -43.20
C GLY A 19 15.39 -46.08 -42.11
N ASP A 20 16.25 -46.59 -41.23
CA ASP A 20 15.90 -47.46 -40.10
C ASP A 20 15.43 -46.69 -38.84
N GLU A 21 15.24 -45.37 -38.92
CA GLU A 21 14.79 -44.56 -37.77
C GLU A 21 13.33 -44.89 -37.36
N TYR A 22 12.52 -45.43 -38.30
CA TYR A 22 11.14 -45.80 -38.03
C TYR A 22 10.78 -47.17 -38.59
N GLU A 23 9.99 -47.92 -37.81
CA GLU A 23 9.47 -49.22 -38.20
C GLU A 23 7.94 -49.18 -38.32
N VAL A 24 7.41 -49.76 -39.40
CA VAL A 24 5.97 -49.88 -39.66
C VAL A 24 5.43 -51.13 -38.99
N LEU A 25 4.60 -50.97 -37.96
CA LEU A 25 4.06 -52.07 -37.14
C LEU A 25 2.66 -52.54 -37.56
N SER A 26 1.93 -51.76 -38.36
CA SER A 26 0.59 -52.14 -38.84
C SER A 26 0.47 -52.04 -40.36
N GLU A 27 -0.45 -52.81 -40.93
CA GLU A 27 -0.72 -52.79 -42.37
C GLU A 27 -1.21 -51.41 -42.83
N TYR A 28 -0.72 -50.99 -44.00
CA TYR A 28 -1.16 -49.76 -44.66
C TYR A 28 -2.42 -50.05 -45.48
N VAL A 29 -3.48 -49.28 -45.22
CA VAL A 29 -4.75 -49.40 -45.95
C VAL A 29 -4.92 -48.27 -46.97
N LYS A 30 -4.78 -47.01 -46.54
CA LYS A 30 -4.89 -45.80 -47.38
C LYS A 30 -4.29 -44.58 -46.69
N THR A 31 -4.01 -43.53 -47.45
CA THR A 31 -3.31 -42.31 -47.03
C THR A 31 -3.83 -41.61 -45.76
N HIS A 32 -5.15 -41.71 -45.49
CA HIS A 32 -5.80 -41.07 -44.34
C HIS A 32 -6.27 -42.07 -43.26
N THR A 33 -5.96 -43.36 -43.41
CA THR A 33 -6.15 -44.34 -42.34
C THR A 33 -4.85 -44.40 -41.54
N LYS A 34 -4.95 -44.35 -40.21
CA LYS A 34 -3.78 -44.38 -39.35
C LYS A 34 -3.01 -45.70 -39.50
N VAL A 35 -1.70 -45.60 -39.43
CA VAL A 35 -0.76 -46.72 -39.31
C VAL A 35 0.00 -46.58 -37.98
N LYS A 36 0.34 -47.71 -37.37
CA LYS A 36 1.16 -47.77 -36.17
C LYS A 36 2.63 -47.81 -36.58
N LEU A 37 3.42 -46.87 -36.04
CA LEU A 37 4.87 -46.78 -36.25
C LEU A 37 5.59 -46.86 -34.91
N ARG A 38 6.81 -47.38 -34.92
CA ARG A 38 7.76 -47.31 -33.80
C ARG A 38 8.92 -46.41 -34.20
N HIS A 39 9.24 -45.42 -33.37
CA HIS A 39 10.50 -44.67 -33.49
C HIS A 39 11.59 -45.48 -32.81
N THR A 40 12.59 -45.95 -33.55
CA THR A 40 13.56 -46.94 -33.07
C THR A 40 14.47 -46.39 -31.99
N GLU A 41 14.83 -45.10 -32.04
CA GLU A 41 15.70 -44.44 -31.06
C GLU A 41 15.07 -44.30 -29.66
N CYS A 42 13.76 -43.97 -29.58
CA CYS A 42 13.08 -43.75 -28.29
C CYS A 42 12.07 -44.84 -27.91
N GLU A 43 12.01 -45.89 -28.73
CA GLU A 43 11.12 -47.07 -28.68
C GLU A 43 9.62 -46.74 -28.59
N HIS A 44 9.23 -45.51 -28.92
CA HIS A 44 7.84 -45.08 -28.76
C HIS A 44 7.00 -45.55 -29.94
N GLU A 45 5.98 -46.36 -29.64
CA GLU A 45 4.95 -46.76 -30.59
C GLU A 45 3.79 -45.75 -30.59
N TYR A 46 3.42 -45.27 -31.78
CA TYR A 46 2.31 -44.31 -31.92
C TYR A 46 1.60 -44.47 -33.26
N GLU A 47 0.36 -43.99 -33.33
CA GLU A 47 -0.42 -43.98 -34.56
C GLU A 47 -0.32 -42.63 -35.28
N VAL A 48 -0.16 -42.66 -36.60
CA VAL A 48 -0.16 -41.46 -37.45
C VAL A 48 -0.74 -41.80 -38.82
N THR A 49 -1.31 -40.82 -39.53
CA THR A 49 -1.71 -41.04 -40.93
C THR A 49 -0.47 -41.02 -41.83
N PRO A 50 -0.40 -41.90 -42.85
CA PRO A 50 0.65 -41.91 -43.86
C PRO A 50 0.92 -40.53 -44.46
N ALA A 51 -0.13 -39.78 -44.84
CA ALA A 51 0.04 -38.41 -45.34
C ALA A 51 0.77 -37.50 -44.34
N SER A 52 0.36 -37.48 -43.07
CA SER A 52 1.00 -36.62 -42.07
C SER A 52 2.44 -37.04 -41.79
N PHE A 53 2.74 -38.34 -41.81
CA PHE A 53 4.11 -38.82 -41.64
C PHE A 53 5.01 -38.37 -42.80
N LEU A 54 4.57 -38.58 -44.04
CA LEU A 54 5.33 -38.22 -45.23
C LEU A 54 5.55 -36.70 -45.36
N THR A 55 4.64 -35.87 -44.87
CA THR A 55 4.80 -34.39 -44.88
C THR A 55 5.61 -33.83 -43.69
N GLY A 56 6.16 -34.69 -42.82
CA GLY A 56 7.11 -34.28 -41.77
C GLY A 56 6.64 -34.43 -40.32
N ARG A 57 5.45 -35.02 -40.05
CA ARG A 57 5.06 -35.33 -38.67
C ARG A 57 5.84 -36.56 -38.17
N ARG A 58 6.64 -36.37 -37.12
CA ARG A 58 7.50 -37.40 -36.51
C ARG A 58 7.03 -37.78 -35.10
N CYS A 59 7.86 -38.54 -34.39
CA CYS A 59 7.60 -39.05 -33.04
C CYS A 59 7.07 -37.95 -32.09
N PRO A 60 5.86 -38.09 -31.52
CA PRO A 60 5.30 -37.10 -30.60
C PRO A 60 6.05 -37.03 -29.26
N LYS A 61 6.71 -38.12 -28.84
CA LYS A 61 7.57 -38.15 -27.65
C LYS A 61 8.78 -37.24 -27.84
N CYS A 62 9.54 -37.44 -28.92
CA CYS A 62 10.73 -36.64 -29.22
C CYS A 62 10.40 -35.18 -29.54
N ALA A 63 9.23 -34.92 -30.15
CA ALA A 63 8.74 -33.57 -30.39
C ALA A 63 8.18 -32.87 -29.12
N GLY A 64 8.18 -33.53 -27.96
CA GLY A 64 7.64 -32.97 -26.70
C GLY A 64 6.12 -32.73 -26.72
N ARG A 65 5.38 -33.44 -27.59
CA ARG A 65 3.94 -33.28 -27.80
C ARG A 65 3.07 -34.26 -27.02
N ILE A 66 3.68 -35.12 -26.21
CA ILE A 66 2.95 -35.98 -25.27
C ILE A 66 2.35 -35.10 -24.18
N LYS A 67 1.01 -35.13 -24.07
CA LYS A 67 0.32 -34.49 -22.96
C LYS A 67 0.58 -35.30 -21.69
N ARG A 68 0.98 -34.63 -20.62
CA ARG A 68 1.08 -35.25 -19.29
C ARG A 68 -0.30 -35.71 -18.85
N SER A 69 -0.36 -36.93 -18.32
CA SER A 69 -1.55 -37.47 -17.66
C SER A 69 -1.74 -36.86 -16.28
N THR A 70 -2.90 -37.12 -15.66
CA THR A 70 -3.13 -36.79 -14.24
C THR A 70 -2.14 -37.49 -13.32
N GLU A 71 -1.75 -38.72 -13.65
CA GLU A 71 -0.80 -39.49 -12.84
C GLU A 71 0.61 -38.91 -12.92
N ASP A 72 1.05 -38.48 -14.12
CA ASP A 72 2.31 -37.77 -14.29
C ASP A 72 2.33 -36.48 -13.45
N TYR A 73 1.20 -35.76 -13.41
CA TYR A 73 1.08 -34.54 -12.61
C TYR A 73 1.16 -34.83 -11.10
N LYS A 74 0.50 -35.90 -10.61
CA LYS A 74 0.61 -36.32 -9.20
C LYS A 74 2.04 -36.69 -8.82
N ASN A 75 2.75 -37.40 -9.68
CA ASN A 75 4.16 -37.74 -9.46
C ASN A 75 5.05 -36.49 -9.39
N ILE A 76 4.86 -35.54 -10.31
CA ILE A 76 5.58 -34.25 -10.28
C ILE A 76 5.26 -33.47 -9.00
N LEU A 77 3.99 -33.42 -8.60
CA LEU A 77 3.56 -32.75 -7.38
C LEU A 77 4.22 -33.37 -6.14
N TYR A 78 4.20 -34.70 -6.05
CA TYR A 78 4.85 -35.44 -4.97
C TYR A 78 6.36 -35.21 -4.94
N GLU A 79 7.05 -35.18 -6.09
CA GLU A 79 8.47 -34.87 -6.08
C GLU A 79 8.78 -33.43 -5.65
N LEU A 80 7.89 -32.47 -5.96
CA LEU A 80 8.09 -31.06 -5.64
C LEU A 80 7.83 -30.72 -4.16
N VAL A 81 6.79 -31.30 -3.57
CA VAL A 81 6.28 -30.90 -2.23
C VAL A 81 5.93 -32.10 -1.33
N LYS A 82 6.23 -33.33 -1.76
CA LYS A 82 5.94 -34.57 -1.03
C LYS A 82 4.45 -34.61 -0.65
N ASN A 83 4.14 -34.86 0.62
CA ASN A 83 2.77 -35.00 1.12
C ASN A 83 2.15 -33.67 1.58
N GLU A 84 2.75 -32.52 1.27
CA GLU A 84 2.23 -31.22 1.73
C GLU A 84 0.96 -30.81 0.97
N TYR A 85 0.81 -31.23 -0.29
CA TYR A 85 -0.34 -30.91 -1.12
C TYR A 85 -0.95 -32.14 -1.77
N GLU A 86 -2.28 -32.11 -1.91
CA GLU A 86 -3.07 -33.15 -2.58
C GLU A 86 -3.85 -32.54 -3.75
N LEU A 87 -3.85 -33.22 -4.90
CA LEU A 87 -4.65 -32.83 -6.07
C LEU A 87 -6.10 -33.27 -5.87
N ILE A 88 -7.04 -32.33 -5.98
CA ILE A 88 -8.47 -32.61 -6.04
C ILE A 88 -8.92 -32.53 -7.51
N GLY A 89 -9.36 -33.66 -8.05
CA GLY A 89 -9.86 -33.76 -9.44
C GLY A 89 -8.79 -34.15 -10.45
N GLU A 90 -8.97 -33.71 -11.70
CA GLU A 90 -8.14 -34.12 -12.84
C GLU A 90 -7.24 -32.98 -13.36
N TYR A 91 -6.04 -33.35 -13.80
CA TYR A 91 -5.14 -32.43 -14.49
C TYR A 91 -5.39 -32.47 -16.00
N LYS A 92 -5.59 -31.30 -16.61
CA LYS A 92 -5.80 -31.17 -18.06
C LYS A 92 -4.54 -30.76 -18.81
N ASN A 93 -3.86 -29.71 -18.34
CA ASN A 93 -2.62 -29.16 -18.90
C ASN A 93 -2.04 -28.09 -17.94
N SER A 94 -0.84 -27.59 -18.24
CA SER A 94 -0.13 -26.62 -17.39
C SER A 94 -0.71 -25.20 -17.37
N SER A 95 -1.65 -24.93 -18.28
CA SER A 95 -2.31 -23.63 -18.49
C SER A 95 -3.77 -23.63 -18.03
N THR A 96 -4.25 -24.73 -17.45
CA THR A 96 -5.58 -24.83 -16.86
C THR A 96 -5.44 -24.95 -15.35
N HIS A 97 -6.30 -24.27 -14.60
CA HIS A 97 -6.27 -24.34 -13.14
C HIS A 97 -6.57 -25.77 -12.67
N VAL A 98 -5.86 -26.18 -11.63
CA VAL A 98 -6.15 -27.38 -10.85
C VAL A 98 -6.45 -26.97 -9.42
N THR A 99 -7.30 -27.73 -8.74
CA THR A 99 -7.61 -27.51 -7.34
C THR A 99 -6.65 -28.32 -6.48
N LEU A 100 -5.88 -27.65 -5.62
CA LEU A 100 -5.00 -28.31 -4.65
C LEU A 100 -5.51 -28.09 -3.23
N LYS A 101 -5.35 -29.10 -2.40
CA LYS A 101 -5.55 -29.04 -0.95
C LYS A 101 -4.19 -28.92 -0.27
N HIS A 102 -4.01 -27.91 0.57
CA HIS A 102 -2.83 -27.83 1.44
C HIS A 102 -3.12 -28.62 2.71
N VAL A 103 -2.41 -29.73 2.91
CA VAL A 103 -2.70 -30.69 4.00
C VAL A 103 -2.57 -30.04 5.37
N ILE A 104 -1.59 -29.14 5.56
CA ILE A 104 -1.28 -28.52 6.85
C ILE A 104 -2.40 -27.60 7.33
N CYS A 105 -2.93 -26.72 6.48
CA CYS A 105 -4.02 -25.80 6.86
C CYS A 105 -5.41 -26.25 6.41
N ASN A 106 -5.50 -27.41 5.74
CA ASN A 106 -6.73 -28.01 5.24
C ASN A 106 -7.53 -27.13 4.25
N ASN A 107 -6.93 -26.05 3.72
CA ASN A 107 -7.57 -25.19 2.73
C ASN A 107 -7.37 -25.72 1.30
N THR A 108 -8.40 -25.56 0.47
CA THR A 108 -8.36 -25.85 -0.96
C THR A 108 -8.30 -24.57 -1.78
N PHE A 109 -7.54 -24.55 -2.85
CA PHE A 109 -7.43 -23.39 -3.73
C PHE A 109 -7.08 -23.79 -5.16
N ASP A 110 -7.49 -22.96 -6.11
CA ASP A 110 -7.18 -23.16 -7.52
C ASP A 110 -5.84 -22.50 -7.87
N VAL A 111 -5.02 -23.23 -8.63
CA VAL A 111 -3.71 -22.74 -9.08
C VAL A 111 -3.38 -23.24 -10.47
N LEU A 112 -2.71 -22.40 -11.26
CA LEU A 112 -2.07 -22.86 -12.49
C LEU A 112 -0.86 -23.73 -12.14
N PRO A 113 -0.76 -24.97 -12.66
CA PRO A 113 0.40 -25.84 -12.46
C PRO A 113 1.74 -25.14 -12.76
N SER A 114 1.78 -24.35 -13.83
CA SER A 114 2.96 -23.55 -14.21
C SER A 114 3.39 -22.53 -13.15
N ASN A 115 2.45 -21.91 -12.43
CA ASN A 115 2.77 -21.00 -11.32
C ASN A 115 3.16 -21.76 -10.06
N PHE A 116 2.59 -22.94 -9.82
CA PHE A 116 2.95 -23.79 -8.69
C PHE A 116 4.41 -24.27 -8.81
N TYR A 117 4.85 -24.66 -10.02
CA TYR A 117 6.25 -25.00 -10.30
C TYR A 117 7.23 -23.83 -10.06
N LYS A 118 6.78 -22.59 -10.26
CA LYS A 118 7.57 -21.37 -9.99
C LYS A 118 7.65 -20.99 -8.51
N GLY A 119 7.08 -21.80 -7.61
CA GLY A 119 7.15 -21.57 -6.16
C GLY A 119 5.91 -20.92 -5.55
N LYS A 120 4.83 -20.70 -6.31
CA LYS A 120 3.56 -20.28 -5.69
C LYS A 120 3.03 -21.38 -4.77
N ARG A 121 2.62 -21.01 -3.55
CA ARG A 121 2.14 -21.93 -2.50
C ARG A 121 0.80 -21.45 -1.94
N CYS A 122 0.30 -22.17 -0.94
CA CYS A 122 -0.94 -21.85 -0.24
C CYS A 122 -0.95 -20.39 0.24
N GLY A 123 -1.90 -19.58 -0.23
CA GLY A 123 -2.02 -18.18 0.16
C GLY A 123 -2.40 -17.96 1.63
N TYR A 124 -2.95 -18.96 2.31
CA TYR A 124 -3.28 -18.88 3.74
C TYR A 124 -2.06 -19.06 4.65
N CYS A 125 -1.07 -19.85 4.22
CA CYS A 125 0.14 -20.11 5.00
C CYS A 125 1.35 -19.30 4.52
N TYR A 126 1.44 -19.06 3.21
CA TYR A 126 2.56 -18.41 2.54
C TYR A 126 2.19 -17.06 1.95
N GLY A 127 0.92 -16.65 2.02
CA GLY A 127 0.52 -15.30 1.70
C GLY A 127 0.75 -14.37 2.88
N ASN A 128 0.95 -13.09 2.61
CA ASN A 128 0.97 -12.07 3.66
C ASN A 128 -0.42 -12.04 4.30
N LYS A 129 -0.54 -12.49 5.56
CA LYS A 129 -1.77 -12.35 6.34
C LYS A 129 -2.12 -10.85 6.35
N LYS A 130 -3.30 -10.51 5.82
CA LYS A 130 -3.79 -9.13 5.90
C LYS A 130 -4.13 -8.83 7.35
N LYS A 131 -3.69 -7.68 7.84
CA LYS A 131 -4.09 -7.16 9.15
C LYS A 131 -5.60 -6.98 9.17
N THR A 132 -6.22 -7.32 10.30
CA THR A 132 -7.61 -6.96 10.61
C THR A 132 -7.71 -5.48 10.96
N THR A 133 -8.92 -4.92 10.93
CA THR A 133 -9.18 -3.55 11.38
C THR A 133 -8.74 -3.31 12.83
N GLU A 134 -8.93 -4.27 13.72
CA GLU A 134 -8.50 -4.16 15.13
C GLU A 134 -6.97 -4.22 15.28
N GLU A 135 -6.29 -5.10 14.53
CA GLU A 135 -4.82 -5.12 14.49
C GLU A 135 -4.26 -3.78 13.97
N PHE A 136 -4.90 -3.14 12.99
CA PHE A 136 -4.49 -1.82 12.48
C PHE A 136 -4.80 -0.69 13.48
N LYS A 137 -5.95 -0.69 14.14
CA LYS A 137 -6.28 0.28 15.21
C LYS A 137 -5.24 0.23 16.32
N GLN A 138 -4.88 -0.96 16.79
CA GLN A 138 -3.88 -1.13 17.83
C GLN A 138 -2.50 -0.60 17.39
N GLU A 139 -2.13 -0.78 16.12
CA GLU A 139 -0.90 -0.24 15.57
C GLU A 139 -0.89 1.30 15.54
N VAL A 140 -2.01 1.92 15.17
CA VAL A 140 -2.16 3.39 15.23
C VAL A 140 -2.05 3.88 16.68
N ILE A 141 -2.73 3.25 17.63
CA ILE A 141 -2.66 3.60 19.06
C ILE A 141 -1.22 3.47 19.57
N ASN A 142 -0.50 2.41 19.21
CA ASN A 142 0.89 2.24 19.62
C ASN A 142 1.82 3.31 19.01
N LEU A 143 1.47 3.87 17.85
CA LEU A 143 2.28 4.87 17.14
C LEU A 143 2.03 6.31 17.62
N VAL A 144 0.78 6.67 17.91
CA VAL A 144 0.36 8.06 18.17
C VAL A 144 -0.59 8.20 19.37
N GLY A 145 -0.81 7.15 20.13
CA GLY A 145 -1.77 7.13 21.24
C GLY A 145 -3.20 7.41 20.76
N ASN A 146 -3.91 8.26 21.51
CA ASN A 146 -5.29 8.63 21.22
C ASN A 146 -5.41 9.88 20.32
N GLU A 147 -4.34 10.31 19.64
CA GLU A 147 -4.37 11.49 18.76
C GLU A 147 -5.30 11.30 17.56
N TYR A 148 -5.52 10.06 17.11
CA TYR A 148 -6.36 9.74 15.95
C TYR A 148 -7.39 8.65 16.25
N GLU A 149 -8.58 8.80 15.67
CA GLU A 149 -9.65 7.81 15.69
C GLU A 149 -9.91 7.28 14.27
N ILE A 150 -10.10 5.97 14.14
CA ILE A 150 -10.37 5.31 12.86
C ILE A 150 -11.88 5.09 12.72
N SER A 151 -12.49 5.75 11.75
CA SER A 151 -13.95 5.71 11.53
C SER A 151 -14.40 4.80 10.38
N SER A 152 -13.47 4.08 9.73
CA SER A 152 -13.78 3.19 8.60
C SER A 152 -13.02 1.87 8.67
N GLU A 153 -13.49 0.86 7.94
CA GLU A 153 -12.87 -0.47 7.90
C GLU A 153 -11.50 -0.43 7.20
N TYR A 154 -10.51 -1.14 7.77
CA TYR A 154 -9.22 -1.35 7.13
C TYR A 154 -9.30 -2.51 6.13
N ILE A 155 -8.95 -2.23 4.87
CA ILE A 155 -8.98 -3.25 3.80
C ILE A 155 -7.56 -3.75 3.47
N ASN A 156 -6.61 -2.82 3.31
CA ASN A 156 -5.20 -3.07 3.03
C ASN A 156 -4.39 -1.76 3.16
N THR A 157 -3.07 -1.83 2.93
CA THR A 157 -2.15 -0.69 3.04
C THR A 157 -2.41 0.45 2.04
N ASP A 158 -3.01 0.15 0.90
CA ASP A 158 -3.10 1.03 -0.27
C ASP A 158 -4.48 1.66 -0.45
N THR A 159 -5.52 1.05 0.12
CA THR A 159 -6.88 1.61 0.16
C THR A 159 -6.96 2.68 1.24
N LYS A 160 -7.46 3.86 0.87
CA LYS A 160 -7.60 4.97 1.82
C LYS A 160 -8.53 4.60 2.97
N ILE A 161 -8.14 5.00 4.17
CA ILE A 161 -8.92 4.90 5.40
C ILE A 161 -9.27 6.31 5.87
N ASN A 162 -10.45 6.47 6.46
CA ASN A 162 -10.88 7.72 7.09
C ASN A 162 -10.36 7.76 8.54
N LEU A 163 -9.65 8.84 8.87
CA LEU A 163 -9.15 9.13 10.20
C LEU A 163 -9.72 10.47 10.67
N LYS A 164 -10.12 10.52 11.94
CA LYS A 164 -10.41 11.76 12.64
C LYS A 164 -9.19 12.14 13.47
N HIS A 165 -8.68 13.35 13.28
CA HIS A 165 -7.63 13.89 14.13
C HIS A 165 -8.28 14.55 15.35
N ASN A 166 -8.10 13.97 16.53
CA ASN A 166 -8.84 14.39 17.73
C ASN A 166 -8.46 15.81 18.20
N ILE A 167 -7.23 16.27 17.89
CA ILE A 167 -6.76 17.62 18.21
C ILE A 167 -7.53 18.69 17.42
N CYS A 168 -7.58 18.58 16.09
CA CYS A 168 -8.28 19.59 15.27
C CYS A 168 -9.75 19.24 14.96
N GLY A 169 -10.19 18.05 15.34
CA GLY A 169 -11.55 17.54 15.15
C GLY A 169 -11.94 17.23 13.71
N ARG A 170 -11.00 17.23 12.75
CA ARG A 170 -11.30 17.03 11.33
C ARG A 170 -11.07 15.59 10.88
N ASP A 171 -12.01 15.11 10.07
CA ASP A 171 -11.89 13.87 9.31
C ASP A 171 -11.09 14.06 8.02
N TYR A 172 -10.27 13.08 7.65
CA TYR A 172 -9.56 13.05 6.38
C TYR A 172 -9.20 11.63 5.95
N TYR A 173 -9.06 11.47 4.64
CA TYR A 173 -8.68 10.20 4.04
C TYR A 173 -7.17 10.12 3.80
N VAL A 174 -6.56 9.03 4.27
CA VAL A 174 -5.13 8.76 4.07
C VAL A 174 -4.91 7.28 3.73
N LYS A 175 -3.86 6.96 2.98
CA LYS A 175 -3.46 5.55 2.83
C LYS A 175 -2.77 5.09 4.13
N PRO A 176 -3.12 3.92 4.68
CA PRO A 176 -2.48 3.38 5.87
C PRO A 176 -0.94 3.39 5.83
N TYR A 177 -0.31 3.00 4.71
CA TYR A 177 1.16 3.00 4.66
C TYR A 177 1.76 4.41 4.80
N HIS A 178 1.12 5.44 4.22
CA HIS A 178 1.60 6.82 4.34
C HIS A 178 1.47 7.32 5.77
N PHE A 179 0.36 6.99 6.44
CA PHE A 179 0.16 7.33 7.84
C PHE A 179 1.23 6.68 8.72
N LEU A 180 1.47 5.38 8.55
CA LEU A 180 2.51 4.66 9.31
C LEU A 180 3.93 5.22 9.04
N GLN A 181 4.19 5.73 7.84
CA GLN A 181 5.47 6.39 7.50
C GLN A 181 5.62 7.83 8.01
N GLY A 182 4.63 8.38 8.73
CA GLY A 182 4.73 9.70 9.34
C GLY A 182 3.87 10.78 8.69
N SER A 183 3.09 10.47 7.65
CA SER A 183 2.08 11.43 7.17
C SER A 183 1.00 11.65 8.23
N ARG A 184 0.70 12.89 8.56
CA ARG A 184 -0.27 13.28 9.60
C ARG A 184 -1.40 14.13 9.02
N CYS A 185 -2.27 14.64 9.89
CA CYS A 185 -3.40 15.47 9.49
C CYS A 185 -2.95 16.60 8.54
N PRO A 186 -3.44 16.64 7.28
CA PRO A 186 -3.03 17.65 6.30
C PRO A 186 -3.57 19.05 6.64
N PHE A 187 -4.52 19.12 7.56
CA PHE A 187 -5.11 20.38 8.02
C PHE A 187 -4.35 20.99 9.20
N CYS A 188 -3.50 20.21 9.88
CA CYS A 188 -2.63 20.69 10.95
C CYS A 188 -1.23 20.89 10.39
N ASN A 189 -1.05 22.00 9.67
CA ASN A 189 0.28 22.48 9.32
C ASN A 189 0.87 23.30 10.48
N GLU A 190 0.75 22.77 11.69
CA GLU A 190 1.17 23.40 12.94
C GLU A 190 2.69 23.19 13.10
N SER A 191 3.41 24.24 13.49
CA SER A 191 4.81 24.10 13.87
C SER A 191 4.98 23.17 15.08
N LYS A 192 6.20 22.68 15.34
CA LYS A 192 6.47 21.86 16.53
C LYS A 192 6.01 22.54 17.83
N GLY A 193 6.19 23.87 17.92
CA GLY A 193 5.78 24.66 19.07
C GLY A 193 4.26 24.78 19.18
N GLU A 194 3.58 25.10 18.08
CA GLU A 194 2.11 25.12 18.03
C GLU A 194 1.53 23.76 18.46
N LYS A 195 2.10 22.64 18.00
CA LYS A 195 1.66 21.30 18.40
C LYS A 195 1.83 21.06 19.90
N LYS A 196 2.93 21.52 20.51
CA LYS A 196 3.15 21.37 21.96
C LYS A 196 2.16 22.21 22.77
N ILE A 197 1.84 23.42 22.30
CA ILE A 197 0.82 24.28 22.91
C ILE A 197 -0.57 23.65 22.79
N SER A 198 -0.97 23.21 21.59
CA SER A 198 -2.30 22.63 21.36
C SER A 198 -2.51 21.35 22.17
N GLN A 199 -1.49 20.49 22.27
CA GLN A 199 -1.50 19.31 23.13
C GLN A 199 -1.75 19.68 24.60
N TRP A 200 -0.96 20.62 25.15
CA TRP A 200 -1.11 21.05 26.55
C TRP A 200 -2.48 21.66 26.82
N LEU A 201 -3.01 22.48 25.90
CA LEU A 201 -4.35 23.06 26.02
C LEU A 201 -5.45 21.97 26.06
N ASN A 202 -5.32 20.95 25.22
CA ASN A 202 -6.25 19.82 25.21
C ASN A 202 -6.18 19.00 26.51
N ASP A 203 -4.96 18.70 26.97
CA ASP A 203 -4.73 17.89 28.18
C ASP A 203 -5.27 18.58 29.46
N ASN A 204 -5.38 19.91 29.43
CA ASN A 204 -5.96 20.73 30.50
C ASN A 204 -7.43 21.14 30.24
N GLU A 205 -8.07 20.56 29.22
CA GLU A 205 -9.48 20.82 28.85
C GLU A 205 -9.80 22.32 28.58
N ILE A 206 -8.80 23.09 28.13
CA ILE A 206 -8.94 24.51 27.84
C ILE A 206 -9.55 24.71 26.46
N LYS A 207 -10.58 25.55 26.35
CA LYS A 207 -11.24 25.86 25.07
C LYS A 207 -10.44 26.88 24.27
N TYR A 208 -10.09 26.53 23.04
CA TYR A 208 -9.38 27.42 22.13
C TYR A 208 -9.82 27.30 20.67
N LYS A 209 -9.39 28.25 19.85
CA LYS A 209 -9.41 28.16 18.38
C LYS A 209 -8.01 28.39 17.82
N SER A 210 -7.52 27.47 16.99
CA SER A 210 -6.27 27.66 16.25
C SER A 210 -6.45 28.59 15.04
N GLN A 211 -5.37 29.26 14.61
CA GLN A 211 -5.35 30.13 13.43
C GLN A 211 -6.46 31.19 13.43
N TYR A 212 -6.76 31.74 14.61
CA TYR A 212 -7.85 32.68 14.82
C TYR A 212 -7.61 34.00 14.09
N LYS A 213 -8.68 34.62 13.58
CA LYS A 213 -8.60 35.89 12.85
C LYS A 213 -9.58 36.88 13.44
N PHE A 214 -9.15 38.14 13.49
CA PHE A 214 -10.05 39.26 13.69
C PHE A 214 -10.36 39.89 12.33
N GLU A 215 -11.63 40.23 12.11
CA GLU A 215 -12.11 40.75 10.82
C GLU A 215 -11.49 42.10 10.43
N ASP A 216 -10.88 42.81 11.38
CA ASP A 216 -10.29 44.13 11.23
C ASP A 216 -8.75 44.14 11.43
N CYS A 217 -8.15 43.04 11.89
CA CYS A 217 -6.69 42.90 11.97
C CYS A 217 -6.11 42.42 10.62
N LYS A 218 -5.73 43.36 9.74
CA LYS A 218 -5.23 43.05 8.37
C LYS A 218 -3.92 43.76 8.04
N ASN A 219 -3.15 43.15 7.14
CA ASN A 219 -2.05 43.80 6.42
C ASN A 219 -2.44 43.99 4.93
N ILE A 220 -2.53 42.88 4.20
CA ILE A 220 -3.19 42.78 2.88
C ILE A 220 -4.44 41.92 3.05
N ASN A 221 -4.24 40.74 3.65
CA ASN A 221 -5.30 39.86 4.14
C ASN A 221 -5.32 39.91 5.67
N GLU A 222 -6.39 39.34 6.24
CA GLU A 222 -6.49 39.09 7.69
C GLU A 222 -5.30 38.30 8.22
N LEU A 223 -4.76 38.80 9.32
CA LEU A 223 -3.67 38.15 10.03
C LEU A 223 -4.26 37.08 10.94
N LYS A 224 -3.60 35.92 10.94
CA LYS A 224 -3.95 34.78 11.78
C LYS A 224 -3.11 34.80 13.03
N PHE A 225 -3.74 34.60 14.17
CA PHE A 225 -3.10 34.31 15.45
C PHE A 225 -3.08 32.81 15.69
N ASP A 226 -2.00 32.28 16.28
CA ASP A 226 -1.83 30.83 16.39
C ASP A 226 -2.93 30.20 17.24
N PHE A 227 -3.25 30.80 18.40
CA PHE A 227 -4.35 30.37 19.25
C PHE A 227 -5.14 31.55 19.83
N ALA A 228 -6.45 31.37 20.00
CA ALA A 228 -7.31 32.24 20.78
C ALA A 228 -7.97 31.42 21.89
N ILE A 229 -7.83 31.84 23.15
CA ILE A 229 -8.34 31.16 24.33
C ILE A 229 -9.66 31.79 24.76
N PHE A 230 -10.63 30.96 25.10
CA PHE A 230 -11.97 31.40 25.49
C PHE A 230 -12.37 30.83 26.85
N ASP A 231 -13.17 31.59 27.59
CA ASP A 231 -13.78 31.10 28.82
C ASP A 231 -15.00 30.19 28.54
N SER A 232 -15.65 29.74 29.61
CA SER A 232 -16.87 28.91 29.55
C SER A 232 -18.02 29.60 28.82
N GLU A 233 -18.10 30.93 28.86
CA GLU A 233 -19.11 31.79 28.24
C GLU A 233 -18.74 32.23 26.80
N LYS A 234 -17.62 31.73 26.26
CA LYS A 234 -17.08 32.06 24.93
C LYS A 234 -16.55 33.50 24.81
N ARG A 235 -16.22 34.16 25.92
CA ARG A 235 -15.50 35.43 25.91
C ARG A 235 -14.01 35.18 25.66
N LEU A 236 -13.39 36.02 24.84
CA LEU A 236 -11.96 35.91 24.52
C LEU A 236 -11.14 36.31 25.75
N ILE A 237 -10.30 35.40 26.24
CA ILE A 237 -9.38 35.65 27.37
C ILE A 237 -8.08 36.25 26.86
N CYS A 238 -7.44 35.58 25.90
CA CYS A 238 -6.17 35.99 25.34
C CYS A 238 -5.93 35.33 23.97
N VAL A 239 -4.91 35.81 23.28
CA VAL A 239 -4.33 35.16 22.10
C VAL A 239 -2.90 34.74 22.38
N ILE A 240 -2.46 33.66 21.74
CA ILE A 240 -1.12 33.09 21.89
C ILE A 240 -0.46 33.00 20.51
N GLU A 241 0.82 33.37 20.44
CA GLU A 241 1.70 33.19 19.29
C GLU A 241 2.94 32.37 19.68
N TYR A 242 3.34 31.45 18.81
CA TYR A 242 4.62 30.75 18.91
C TYR A 242 5.60 31.27 17.84
N ASP A 243 6.61 32.00 18.29
CA ASP A 243 7.53 32.67 17.39
C ASP A 243 8.71 31.77 17.04
N GLY A 244 8.68 31.20 15.83
CA GLY A 244 9.80 30.46 15.26
C GLY A 244 11.04 31.34 14.98
N GLU A 245 12.17 30.71 14.62
CA GLU A 245 13.44 31.41 14.32
C GLU A 245 13.29 32.57 13.32
N GLN A 246 12.40 32.41 12.34
CA GLN A 246 12.08 33.40 11.30
C GLN A 246 11.45 34.70 11.80
N HIS A 247 11.05 34.78 13.08
CA HIS A 247 10.61 36.02 13.72
C HIS A 247 11.78 36.83 14.28
N PHE A 248 12.95 36.21 14.45
CA PHE A 248 14.12 36.81 15.10
C PHE A 248 15.32 36.98 14.17
N LYS A 249 15.44 36.14 13.13
CA LYS A 249 16.54 36.21 12.15
C LYS A 249 16.07 35.79 10.75
N PRO A 250 16.74 36.23 9.66
CA PRO A 250 16.46 35.74 8.32
C PRO A 250 16.82 34.25 8.22
N VAL A 251 15.85 33.42 7.83
CA VAL A 251 16.02 31.98 7.63
C VAL A 251 15.52 31.57 6.24
N ASP A 252 16.39 30.91 5.47
CA ASP A 252 16.05 30.40 4.14
C ASP A 252 15.50 28.97 4.20
N PHE A 253 14.24 28.83 4.61
CA PHE A 253 13.56 27.53 4.61
C PHE A 253 13.28 27.00 3.20
N ALA A 254 13.35 27.84 2.16
CA ALA A 254 12.96 27.50 0.80
C ALA A 254 14.14 27.19 -0.13
N GLY A 255 15.38 27.34 0.34
CA GLY A 255 16.59 27.20 -0.48
C GLY A 255 16.71 28.26 -1.57
N LYS A 256 16.15 29.45 -1.36
CA LYS A 256 16.05 30.56 -2.32
C LYS A 256 17.13 31.63 -2.16
N GLY A 257 18.01 31.50 -1.17
CA GLY A 257 19.12 32.41 -0.92
C GLY A 257 18.82 33.50 0.11
N GLU A 258 19.88 34.23 0.45
CA GLU A 258 19.92 35.22 1.54
C GLU A 258 18.99 36.41 1.32
N ASP A 259 18.95 36.97 0.10
CA ASP A 259 18.06 38.08 -0.23
C ASP A 259 16.58 37.74 -0.02
N TRP A 260 16.21 36.49 -0.37
CA TRP A 260 14.84 36.02 -0.16
C TRP A 260 14.54 35.86 1.34
N ALA A 261 15.48 35.30 2.11
CA ALA A 261 15.34 35.15 3.56
C ALA A 261 15.22 36.51 4.26
N MET A 262 16.00 37.50 3.83
CA MET A 262 15.95 38.87 4.35
C MET A 262 14.61 39.55 4.03
N ALA A 263 14.15 39.44 2.79
CA ALA A 263 12.85 39.99 2.39
C ALA A 263 11.68 39.31 3.12
N SER A 264 11.79 38.02 3.43
CA SER A 264 10.80 37.27 4.21
C SER A 264 10.78 37.73 5.67
N PHE A 265 11.96 37.93 6.26
CA PHE A 265 12.12 38.41 7.63
C PHE A 265 11.48 39.79 7.86
N GLU A 266 11.74 40.74 6.95
CA GLU A 266 11.14 42.08 7.04
C GLU A 266 9.60 42.05 6.89
N LYS A 267 9.07 41.15 6.06
CA LYS A 267 7.61 40.94 5.97
C LYS A 267 7.03 40.38 7.27
N ASN A 268 7.74 39.47 7.95
CA ASN A 268 7.30 38.91 9.22
C ASN A 268 7.29 39.97 10.32
N LYS A 269 8.37 40.78 10.46
CA LYS A 269 8.40 41.91 11.40
C LYS A 269 7.20 42.84 11.25
N LYS A 270 6.90 43.25 10.01
CA LYS A 270 5.74 44.13 9.74
C LYS A 270 4.42 43.49 10.18
N ARG A 271 4.24 42.18 9.98
CA ARG A 271 3.02 41.48 10.41
C ARG A 271 2.92 41.41 11.93
N ASP A 272 4.05 41.15 12.60
CA ASP A 272 4.14 41.10 14.05
C ASP A 272 3.85 42.46 14.69
N GLU A 273 4.36 43.54 14.11
CA GLU A 273 4.05 44.91 14.54
C GLU A 273 2.56 45.22 14.45
N ILE A 274 1.90 44.82 13.35
CA ILE A 274 0.45 45.00 13.19
C ILE A 274 -0.31 44.21 14.26
N LYS A 275 0.04 42.93 14.47
CA LYS A 275 -0.60 42.10 15.51
C LYS A 275 -0.42 42.70 16.90
N ASN A 276 0.81 43.08 17.26
CA ASN A 276 1.13 43.65 18.56
C ASN A 276 0.34 44.95 18.80
N THR A 277 0.36 45.85 17.82
CA THR A 277 -0.38 47.12 17.88
C THR A 277 -1.87 46.86 18.03
N TYR A 278 -2.42 45.93 17.24
CA TYR A 278 -3.83 45.56 17.28
C TYR A 278 -4.25 45.05 18.67
N CYS A 279 -3.46 44.14 19.26
CA CYS A 279 -3.73 43.63 20.60
C CYS A 279 -3.68 44.74 21.66
N ILE A 280 -2.70 45.64 21.59
CA ILE A 280 -2.59 46.78 22.52
C ILE A 280 -3.80 47.72 22.38
N THR A 281 -4.14 48.13 21.16
CA THR A 281 -5.24 49.07 20.91
C THR A 281 -6.60 48.51 21.33
N ASN A 282 -6.83 47.21 21.15
CA ASN A 282 -8.08 46.55 21.51
C ASN A 282 -8.09 45.97 22.93
N SER A 283 -7.04 46.21 23.73
CA SER A 283 -6.89 45.64 25.08
C SER A 283 -7.02 44.11 25.13
N ILE A 284 -6.49 43.44 24.10
CA ILE A 284 -6.48 41.97 24.00
C ILE A 284 -5.15 41.46 24.56
N PRO A 285 -5.15 40.64 25.63
CA PRO A 285 -3.92 40.04 26.14
C PRO A 285 -3.27 39.13 25.08
N LEU A 286 -1.98 39.36 24.82
CA LEU A 286 -1.18 38.60 23.86
C LEU A 286 -0.01 37.94 24.57
N LEU A 287 0.04 36.61 24.55
CA LEU A 287 1.19 35.82 25.00
C LEU A 287 2.03 35.40 23.79
N ARG A 288 3.31 35.79 23.76
CA ARG A 288 4.26 35.33 22.74
C ARG A 288 5.28 34.39 23.36
N ILE A 289 5.44 33.21 22.77
CA ILE A 289 6.39 32.19 23.22
C ILE A 289 7.49 32.05 22.16
N PRO A 290 8.73 32.50 22.43
CA PRO A 290 9.81 32.40 21.46
C PRO A 290 10.36 30.97 21.35
N TYR A 291 10.89 30.62 20.18
CA TYR A 291 11.33 29.25 19.88
C TYR A 291 12.36 28.65 20.87
N TRP A 292 13.21 29.48 21.48
CA TRP A 292 14.21 29.02 22.45
C TRP A 292 13.61 28.66 23.82
N ARG A 293 12.32 28.94 24.06
CA ARG A 293 11.57 28.53 25.25
C ARG A 293 10.70 27.30 25.00
N PHE A 294 11.00 26.52 23.95
CA PHE A 294 10.22 25.34 23.57
C PHE A 294 10.04 24.34 24.74
N ASP A 295 11.10 24.09 25.50
CA ASP A 295 11.04 23.12 26.61
C ASP A 295 10.16 23.62 27.77
N ASP A 296 10.10 24.94 27.98
CA ASP A 296 9.36 25.60 29.06
C ASP A 296 7.90 25.94 28.70
N ILE A 297 7.42 25.55 27.51
CA ILE A 297 6.06 25.88 27.02
C ILE A 297 4.99 25.59 28.08
N GLU A 298 5.03 24.40 28.69
CA GLU A 298 4.03 23.95 29.65
C GLU A 298 4.04 24.81 30.93
N GLU A 299 5.23 25.17 31.42
CA GLU A 299 5.39 26.04 32.58
C GLU A 299 4.86 27.45 32.29
N ILE A 300 5.22 28.02 31.13
CA ILE A 300 4.77 29.34 30.71
C ILE A 300 3.24 29.39 30.61
N LEU A 301 2.64 28.40 29.94
CA LEU A 301 1.19 28.31 29.77
C LEU A 301 0.49 28.13 31.12
N SER A 302 1.00 27.24 31.96
CA SER A 302 0.49 27.05 33.32
C SER A 302 0.50 28.36 34.09
N GLN A 303 1.64 29.06 34.16
CA GLN A 303 1.74 30.31 34.92
C GLN A 303 0.84 31.42 34.38
N TYR A 304 0.75 31.55 33.05
CA TYR A 304 -0.01 32.62 32.40
C TYR A 304 -1.52 32.39 32.51
N LEU A 305 -1.98 31.17 32.24
CA LEU A 305 -3.41 30.86 32.19
C LEU A 305 -4.01 30.50 33.55
N THR A 306 -3.23 30.05 34.53
CA THR A 306 -3.74 29.80 35.89
C THR A 306 -3.79 31.06 36.77
N LYS A 307 -2.84 31.99 36.62
CA LYS A 307 -2.89 33.28 37.36
C LYS A 307 -3.95 34.25 36.84
N GLY A 308 -4.33 34.16 35.56
CA GLY A 308 -5.37 35.03 34.98
C GLY A 308 -6.80 34.70 35.41
N VAL A 309 -7.04 33.52 36.00
CA VAL A 309 -8.37 33.08 36.45
C VAL A 309 -8.67 33.55 37.89
N SER A 310 -7.65 33.81 38.72
CA SER A 310 -7.86 34.24 40.11
C SER A 310 -8.21 35.72 40.29
N ASP A 311 -7.89 36.58 39.32
CA ASP A 311 -8.07 38.03 39.45
C ASP A 311 -9.44 38.54 38.96
N SER A 312 -10.25 37.69 38.32
CA SER A 312 -11.62 38.04 37.86
C SER A 312 -12.73 37.63 38.84
N GLU A 313 -12.40 36.90 39.92
CA GLU A 313 -13.35 36.52 40.98
C GLU A 313 -13.32 37.44 42.22
N GLN A 314 -12.53 38.52 42.22
CA GLN A 314 -12.38 39.40 43.40
C GLN A 314 -12.75 40.89 43.21
N THR A 315 -13.36 41.28 42.10
CA THR A 315 -13.91 42.64 41.99
C THR A 315 -15.39 42.63 41.62
N GLY A 316 -16.22 42.74 42.67
CA GLY A 316 -17.40 43.63 42.70
C GLY A 316 -18.69 43.11 42.11
#